data_AF-A0AA39PMY2-F1
#
_entry.id   AF-A0AA39PMY2-F1
#
_cell.length_a   1.000
_cell.length_b   1.000
_cell.length_c   1.000
_cell.angle_alpha   90.00
_cell.angle_beta   90.00
_cell.angle_gamma   90.00
#
_symmetry.space_group_name_H-M   'P 1'
#
loop_
_entity.id
_entity.type
_entity.pdbx_description
1 polymer ?
#
loop_
_entity_poly.entity_id
_entity_poly.type
_entity_poly.pdbx_seq_one_letter_code
_entity_poly.pdbx_strand_id
1 'polypeptide(L)'
;MSFRCDNTDMHGIPKAPEEVRSSWSHMQKLCAGITWGFKTVGKHRIESWTDQATGNPSVSNLVSAYMVGLRRHKADQGETPTSSRAVTPDILQVLYQFNRSPENWNEIGPNKDKWCRPNTRRLLQAIYLLTFTCLLWIDEVLHIQAHDLKAYKDNDGVSCVSITLSQRKNNYLGDILPYIIRELPDHMAHLCPV
;
A
#
# COMPACT_ATOMS: atom_id res chain seq x y z
N MET A 1 5.59 -11.97 26.90
CA MET A 1 5.96 -12.76 25.70
C MET A 1 7.37 -12.38 25.30
N SER A 2 8.28 -13.35 25.19
CA SER A 2 9.71 -13.12 24.97
C SER A 2 10.02 -12.99 23.48
N PHE A 3 10.55 -11.84 23.04
CA PHE A 3 10.92 -11.50 21.65
C PHE A 3 12.16 -12.24 21.11
N ARG A 4 12.50 -13.39 21.70
CA ARG A 4 13.73 -14.14 21.40
C ARG A 4 13.79 -14.66 19.97
N CYS A 5 12.65 -15.00 19.36
CA CYS A 5 12.59 -15.73 18.08
C CYS A 5 13.16 -15.00 16.86
N ASP A 6 13.34 -13.68 16.90
CA ASP A 6 13.96 -12.96 15.77
C ASP A 6 15.50 -12.90 15.90
N ASN A 7 15.98 -12.94 17.15
CA ASN A 7 17.41 -12.93 17.50
C ASN A 7 17.96 -14.35 17.71
N THR A 8 17.12 -15.37 17.78
CA THR A 8 17.52 -16.77 17.90
C THR A 8 16.94 -17.60 16.76
N ASP A 9 17.66 -18.61 16.29
CA ASP A 9 17.18 -19.57 15.31
C ASP A 9 16.15 -20.56 15.93
N MET A 10 15.71 -21.53 15.13
CA MET A 10 14.76 -22.57 15.57
C MET A 10 15.31 -23.53 16.64
N HIS A 11 16.62 -23.50 16.88
CA HIS A 11 17.31 -24.27 17.91
C HIS A 11 17.58 -23.45 19.18
N GLY A 12 17.17 -22.17 19.20
CA GLY A 12 17.41 -21.25 20.31
C GLY A 12 18.82 -20.64 20.32
N ILE A 13 19.58 -20.81 19.25
CA ILE A 13 20.94 -20.27 19.10
C ILE A 13 20.83 -18.82 18.64
N PRO A 14 21.54 -17.86 19.27
CA PRO A 14 21.57 -16.48 18.80
C PRO A 14 22.07 -16.38 17.36
N LYS A 15 21.30 -15.71 16.51
CA LYS A 15 21.68 -15.45 15.12
C LYS A 15 22.90 -14.54 15.07
N ALA A 16 23.87 -14.89 14.22
CA ALA A 16 25.07 -14.10 14.04
C ALA A 16 24.74 -12.68 13.54
N PRO A 17 25.57 -11.67 13.84
CA PRO A 17 25.36 -10.31 13.34
C PRO A 17 25.35 -10.23 11.79
N GLU A 18 26.04 -11.14 11.11
CA GLU A 18 26.08 -11.20 9.64
C GLU A 18 24.85 -11.91 9.04
N GLU A 19 24.01 -12.56 9.85
CA GLU A 19 22.84 -13.27 9.35
C GLU A 19 21.73 -12.29 8.99
N VAL A 20 21.26 -12.34 7.74
CA VAL A 20 20.20 -11.47 7.24
C VAL A 20 18.91 -11.74 8.01
N ARG A 21 18.52 -10.78 8.86
CA ARG A 21 17.24 -10.83 9.55
C ARG A 21 16.14 -10.37 8.60
N SER A 22 15.03 -11.11 8.58
CA SER A 22 13.87 -10.71 7.78
C SER A 22 13.32 -9.37 8.28
N SER A 23 12.90 -8.53 7.35
CA SER A 23 12.32 -7.21 7.64
C SER A 23 10.88 -7.35 8.16
N TRP A 24 10.40 -6.32 8.85
CA TRP A 24 8.98 -6.21 9.22
C TRP A 24 8.06 -6.38 8.00
N SER A 25 8.41 -5.75 6.87
CA SER A 25 7.66 -5.87 5.62
C SER A 25 7.61 -7.30 5.09
N HIS A 26 8.72 -8.06 5.20
CA HIS A 26 8.75 -9.46 4.81
C HIS A 26 7.76 -10.29 5.64
N MET A 27 7.74 -10.08 6.95
CA MET A 27 6.81 -10.77 7.85
C MET A 27 5.34 -10.38 7.59
N GLN A 28 5.06 -9.11 7.30
CA GLN A 28 3.72 -8.67 6.89
C GLN A 28 3.24 -9.41 5.63
N LYS A 29 4.09 -9.53 4.61
CA LYS A 29 3.77 -10.27 3.37
C LYS A 29 3.54 -11.75 3.65
N LEU A 30 4.36 -12.36 4.51
CA LEU A 30 4.21 -13.76 4.92
C LEU A 30 2.88 -13.99 5.64
N CYS A 31 2.53 -13.15 6.62
CA CYS A 31 1.24 -13.22 7.30
C CYS A 31 0.07 -13.03 6.33
N ALA A 32 0.15 -12.08 5.41
CA ALA A 32 -0.89 -11.85 4.39
C ALA A 32 -1.03 -13.05 3.45
N GLY A 33 0.08 -13.64 3.00
CA GLY A 33 0.09 -14.83 2.15
C GLY A 33 -0.50 -16.06 2.83
N ILE A 34 -0.14 -16.32 4.09
CA ILE A 34 -0.74 -17.38 4.91
C ILE A 34 -2.24 -17.13 5.07
N THR A 35 -2.64 -15.91 5.43
CA THR A 35 -4.06 -15.56 5.58
C THR A 35 -4.84 -15.83 4.29
N TRP A 36 -4.28 -15.42 3.15
CA TRP A 36 -4.88 -15.67 1.86
C TRP A 36 -4.97 -17.18 1.56
N GLY A 37 -3.90 -17.94 1.76
CA GLY A 37 -3.88 -19.39 1.53
C GLY A 37 -4.90 -20.15 2.38
N PHE A 38 -5.01 -19.82 3.67
CA PHE A 38 -6.05 -20.38 4.54
C PHE A 38 -7.46 -19.91 4.16
N LYS A 39 -7.59 -18.74 3.53
CA LYS A 39 -8.88 -18.21 3.04
C LYS A 39 -9.34 -18.86 1.72
N THR A 40 -8.41 -19.28 0.87
CA THR A 40 -8.69 -19.80 -0.49
C THR A 40 -8.62 -21.31 -0.60
N VAL A 41 -7.67 -21.97 0.08
CA VAL A 41 -7.43 -23.42 0.01
C VAL A 41 -7.80 -24.12 1.31
N GLY A 42 -7.69 -23.42 2.45
CA GLY A 42 -8.02 -23.95 3.77
C GLY A 42 -9.51 -23.92 4.10
N LYS A 43 -10.01 -24.93 4.82
CA LYS A 43 -11.37 -24.95 5.39
C LYS A 43 -11.53 -24.07 6.65
N HIS A 44 -10.42 -23.59 7.22
CA HIS A 44 -10.38 -22.85 8.50
C HIS A 44 -10.22 -21.35 8.26
N ARG A 45 -11.26 -20.74 7.70
CA ARG A 45 -11.21 -19.39 7.13
C ARG A 45 -11.07 -18.27 8.18
N ILE A 46 -11.56 -18.52 9.40
CA ILE A 46 -11.74 -17.50 10.47
C ILE A 46 -11.31 -18.03 11.84
N GLU A 47 -11.15 -19.34 12.00
CA GLU A 47 -10.83 -19.94 13.29
C GLU A 47 -9.37 -19.66 13.68
N SER A 48 -9.19 -19.06 14.85
CA SER A 48 -7.86 -18.84 15.43
C SER A 48 -7.16 -20.17 15.66
N TRP A 49 -5.85 -20.16 15.46
CA TRP A 49 -4.98 -21.27 15.87
C TRP A 49 -5.19 -21.67 17.32
N THR A 50 -5.32 -22.97 17.55
CA THR A 50 -5.48 -23.60 18.86
C THR A 50 -4.23 -24.38 19.25
N ASP A 51 -4.14 -24.79 20.52
CA ASP A 51 -3.04 -25.62 21.03
C ASP A 51 -2.99 -27.03 20.41
N GLN A 52 -4.05 -27.44 19.69
CA GLN A 52 -4.09 -28.68 18.92
C GLN A 52 -3.58 -28.52 17.49
N ALA A 53 -2.94 -27.39 17.17
CA ALA A 53 -2.44 -27.06 15.84
C ALA A 53 -3.53 -27.05 14.74
N THR A 54 -4.76 -26.74 15.13
CA THR A 54 -5.90 -26.54 14.22
C THR A 54 -6.23 -25.05 14.10
N GLY A 55 -6.70 -24.63 12.94
CA GLY A 55 -7.06 -23.24 12.66
C GLY A 55 -6.01 -22.47 11.85
N ASN A 56 -6.23 -21.16 11.68
CA ASN A 56 -5.33 -20.27 10.94
C ASN A 56 -4.38 -19.52 11.91
N PRO A 57 -3.06 -19.74 11.83
CA PRO A 57 -2.09 -19.08 12.70
C PRO A 57 -2.02 -17.56 12.50
N SER A 58 -2.32 -17.06 11.30
CA SER A 58 -2.18 -15.64 10.97
C SER A 58 -3.22 -14.74 11.64
N VAL A 59 -4.36 -15.32 12.06
CA VAL A 59 -5.44 -14.59 12.78
C VAL A 59 -5.40 -14.85 14.29
N SER A 60 -4.40 -15.58 14.78
CA SER A 60 -4.27 -15.84 16.22
C SER A 60 -3.85 -14.59 16.99
N ASN A 61 -4.33 -14.49 18.24
CA ASN A 61 -3.91 -13.43 19.16
C ASN A 61 -2.41 -13.48 19.44
N LEU A 62 -1.82 -14.68 19.49
CA LEU A 62 -0.40 -14.88 19.74
C LEU A 62 0.46 -14.30 18.60
N VAL A 63 0.13 -14.61 17.35
CA VAL A 63 0.86 -14.07 16.19
C VAL A 63 0.61 -12.57 16.06
N SER A 64 -0.60 -12.09 16.34
CA SER A 64 -0.91 -10.66 16.32
C SER A 64 -0.10 -9.88 17.36
N ALA A 65 -0.02 -10.37 18.60
CA ALA A 65 0.79 -9.77 19.66
C ALA A 65 2.29 -9.80 19.32
N TYR A 66 2.77 -10.92 18.76
CA TYR A 66 4.13 -11.04 18.25
C TYR A 66 4.42 -10.01 17.16
N MET A 67 3.54 -9.88 16.17
CA MET A 67 3.68 -8.93 15.06
C MET A 67 3.72 -7.48 15.56
N VAL A 68 2.87 -7.10 16.51
CA VAL A 68 2.91 -5.74 17.13
C VAL A 68 4.24 -5.48 17.82
N GLY A 69 4.76 -6.45 18.59
CA GLY A 69 6.04 -6.30 19.26
C GLY A 69 7.23 -6.31 18.31
N LEU A 70 7.21 -7.16 17.28
CA LEU A 70 8.23 -7.20 16.24
C LEU A 70 8.35 -5.86 15.51
N ARG A 71 7.21 -5.24 15.17
CA ARG A 71 7.21 -3.90 14.54
C ARG A 71 7.93 -2.86 15.39
N ARG A 72 7.71 -2.85 16.71
CA ARG A 72 8.37 -1.91 17.63
C ARG A 72 9.86 -2.19 17.71
N HIS A 73 10.24 -3.45 17.91
CA HIS A 73 11.64 -3.85 18.01
C HIS A 73 12.44 -3.55 16.73
N LYS A 74 11.86 -3.78 15.55
CA LYS A 74 12.50 -3.42 14.27
C LYS A 74 12.66 -1.91 14.11
N ALA A 75 11.66 -1.13 14.52
CA ALA A 75 11.78 0.33 14.52
C ALA A 75 12.88 0.83 15.47
N ASP A 76 13.00 0.22 16.66
CA ASP A 76 14.09 0.51 17.62
C ASP A 76 15.47 0.14 17.04
N GLN A 77 15.55 -0.91 16.21
CA GLN A 77 16.74 -1.29 15.45
C GLN A 77 17.02 -0.40 14.22
N GLY A 78 16.23 0.66 14.01
CA GLY A 78 16.40 1.60 12.90
C GLY A 78 15.77 1.14 11.59
N GLU A 79 14.97 0.07 11.56
CA GLU A 79 14.20 -0.28 10.37
C GLU A 79 13.18 0.84 10.10
N THR A 80 13.32 1.50 8.94
CA THR A 80 12.41 2.56 8.54
C THR A 80 10.99 1.98 8.44
N PRO A 81 10.01 2.52 9.19
CA PRO A 81 8.65 2.00 9.15
C PRO A 81 8.13 1.95 7.72
N THR A 82 7.42 0.88 7.34
CA THR A 82 6.84 0.75 5.99
C THR A 82 5.93 1.95 5.64
N SER A 83 5.24 2.51 6.63
CA SER A 83 4.41 3.73 6.50
C SER A 83 5.22 5.00 6.23
N SER A 84 6.53 4.97 6.45
CA SER A 84 7.47 6.07 6.24
C SER A 84 8.23 5.95 4.92
N ARG A 85 8.06 4.85 4.15
CA ARG A 85 8.53 4.78 2.77
C ARG A 85 7.59 5.60 1.90
N ALA A 86 7.84 6.91 1.87
CA ALA A 86 7.11 7.83 1.01
C ALA A 86 7.31 7.41 -0.45
N VAL A 87 6.21 7.40 -1.21
CA VAL A 87 6.30 7.36 -2.67
C VAL A 87 7.04 8.63 -3.09
N THR A 88 8.20 8.48 -3.72
CA THR A 88 9.01 9.61 -4.19
C THR A 88 8.64 9.98 -5.64
N PRO A 89 8.94 11.22 -6.07
CA PRO A 89 8.83 11.61 -7.48
C PRO A 89 9.52 10.63 -8.43
N ASP A 90 10.70 10.14 -8.06
CA ASP A 90 11.48 9.20 -8.88
C ASP A 90 10.75 7.86 -9.06
N ILE A 91 10.11 7.35 -8.00
CA ILE A 91 9.30 6.12 -8.08
C ILE A 91 8.10 6.34 -9.01
N LEU A 92 7.44 7.49 -8.93
CA LEU A 92 6.34 7.85 -9.82
C LEU A 92 6.80 8.01 -11.27
N GLN A 93 8.01 8.55 -11.49
CA GLN A 93 8.60 8.67 -12.81
C GLN A 93 8.86 7.30 -13.44
N VAL A 94 9.46 6.37 -12.69
CA VAL A 94 9.69 5.00 -13.16
C VAL A 94 8.35 4.31 -13.48
N LEU A 95 7.35 4.47 -12.62
CA LEU A 95 6.01 3.92 -12.85
C LEU A 95 5.35 4.51 -14.11
N TYR A 96 5.45 5.82 -14.29
CA TYR A 96 4.92 6.54 -15.44
C TYR A 96 5.56 6.07 -16.74
N GLN A 97 6.89 6.01 -16.79
CA GLN A 97 7.63 5.55 -17.98
C GLN A 97 7.29 4.11 -18.33
N PHE A 98 7.23 3.23 -17.32
CA PHE A 98 6.86 1.84 -17.51
C PHE A 98 5.45 1.70 -18.07
N ASN A 99 4.46 2.40 -17.51
CA ASN A 99 3.07 2.27 -17.97
C ASN A 99 2.82 2.93 -19.33
N ARG A 100 3.60 3.96 -19.69
CA ARG A 100 3.44 4.70 -20.95
C ARG A 100 4.15 4.05 -22.14
N SER A 101 5.00 3.05 -21.93
CA SER A 101 5.60 2.31 -23.05
C SER A 101 4.50 1.60 -23.86
N PRO A 102 4.57 1.59 -25.20
CA PRO A 102 3.51 1.05 -26.05
C PRO A 102 3.24 -0.44 -25.79
N GLU A 103 4.30 -1.18 -25.46
CA GLU A 103 4.26 -2.59 -25.06
C GLU A 103 3.41 -2.82 -23.82
N ASN A 104 3.45 -1.92 -22.83
CA ASN A 104 2.70 -2.02 -21.59
C ASN A 104 1.31 -1.35 -21.69
N TRP A 105 1.18 -0.37 -22.58
CA TRP A 105 -0.06 0.38 -22.78
C TRP A 105 -1.13 -0.48 -23.46
N ASN A 106 -0.78 -1.15 -24.56
CA ASN A 106 -1.73 -1.86 -25.41
C ASN A 106 -1.71 -3.39 -25.21
N GLU A 107 -1.37 -3.88 -24.02
CA GLU A 107 -1.35 -5.33 -23.80
C GLU A 107 -2.75 -5.94 -23.96
N ILE A 108 -2.87 -6.83 -24.94
CA ILE A 108 -4.07 -7.61 -25.19
C ILE A 108 -3.81 -9.03 -24.70
N GLY A 109 -4.55 -9.43 -23.67
CA GLY A 109 -4.55 -10.80 -23.16
C GLY A 109 -3.85 -10.99 -21.81
N PRO A 110 -4.08 -12.13 -21.14
CA PRO A 110 -3.44 -12.47 -19.88
C PRO A 110 -1.98 -12.89 -20.09
N ASN A 111 -1.04 -12.09 -19.59
CA ASN A 111 0.36 -12.48 -19.51
C ASN A 111 0.64 -13.09 -18.12
N LYS A 112 1.07 -14.35 -18.07
CA LYS A 112 1.34 -15.08 -16.81
C LYS A 112 2.50 -14.48 -16.01
N ASP A 113 3.40 -13.77 -16.68
CA ASP A 113 4.60 -13.18 -16.05
C ASP A 113 4.36 -11.76 -15.53
N LYS A 114 3.20 -11.16 -15.85
CA LYS A 114 2.86 -9.80 -15.43
C LYS A 114 1.85 -9.81 -14.29
N TRP A 115 2.21 -9.10 -13.22
CA TRP A 115 1.42 -8.97 -11.99
C TRP A 115 0.00 -8.42 -12.22
N CYS A 116 -0.22 -7.55 -13.22
CA CYS A 116 -1.53 -6.94 -13.44
C CYS A 116 -1.78 -6.42 -14.87
N ARG A 117 -3.06 -6.26 -15.23
CA ARG A 117 -3.50 -5.72 -16.52
C ARG A 117 -3.20 -4.21 -16.65
N PRO A 118 -3.07 -3.67 -17.87
CA PRO A 118 -2.78 -2.25 -18.10
C PRO A 118 -3.72 -1.29 -17.37
N ASN A 119 -5.04 -1.53 -17.43
CA ASN A 119 -6.03 -0.65 -16.80
C ASN A 119 -5.85 -0.56 -15.28
N THR A 120 -5.59 -1.69 -14.62
CA THR A 120 -5.37 -1.72 -13.18
C THR A 120 -4.05 -1.04 -12.80
N ARG A 121 -2.99 -1.17 -13.62
CA ARG A 121 -1.74 -0.43 -13.41
C ARG A 121 -1.94 1.09 -13.52
N ARG A 122 -2.74 1.54 -14.51
CA ARG A 122 -3.09 2.95 -14.66
C ARG A 122 -3.92 3.46 -13.49
N LEU A 123 -4.87 2.66 -13.01
CA LEU A 123 -5.67 2.99 -11.83
C LEU A 123 -4.78 3.12 -10.59
N LEU A 124 -3.85 2.18 -10.37
CA LEU A 124 -2.87 2.26 -9.28
C LEU A 124 -2.00 3.50 -9.39
N GLN A 125 -1.53 3.83 -10.61
CA GLN A 125 -0.78 5.05 -10.84
C GLN A 125 -1.60 6.30 -10.50
N ALA A 126 -2.86 6.37 -10.90
CA ALA A 126 -3.76 7.47 -10.54
C ALA A 126 -3.94 7.59 -9.02
N ILE A 127 -4.14 6.46 -8.32
CA ILE A 127 -4.22 6.43 -6.85
C ILE A 127 -2.94 6.98 -6.24
N TYR A 128 -1.77 6.52 -6.68
CA TYR A 128 -0.49 6.99 -6.15
C TYR A 128 -0.29 8.49 -6.39
N LEU A 129 -0.65 8.99 -7.58
CA LEU A 129 -0.58 10.40 -7.89
C LEU A 129 -1.50 11.23 -7.00
N LEU A 130 -2.76 10.83 -6.83
CA LEU A 130 -3.69 11.51 -5.93
C LEU A 130 -3.22 11.51 -4.48
N THR A 131 -2.69 10.38 -3.98
CA THR A 131 -2.10 10.33 -2.64
C THR A 131 -0.89 11.24 -2.52
N PHE A 132 -0.07 11.36 -3.57
CA PHE A 132 1.14 12.17 -3.57
C PHE A 132 0.84 13.67 -3.67
N THR A 133 -0.05 14.08 -4.58
CA THR A 133 -0.38 15.49 -4.82
C THR A 133 -1.28 16.08 -3.74
N CYS A 134 -2.24 15.30 -3.25
CA CYS A 134 -3.21 15.76 -2.25
C CYS A 134 -2.81 15.38 -0.81
N LEU A 135 -1.69 14.65 -0.63
CA LEU A 135 -1.23 14.11 0.65
C LEU A 135 -2.31 13.28 1.38
N LEU A 136 -3.16 12.60 0.60
CA LEU A 136 -4.24 11.75 1.11
C LEU A 136 -3.70 10.38 1.48
N TRP A 137 -4.32 9.76 2.50
CA TRP A 137 -4.06 8.35 2.76
C TRP A 137 -4.66 7.49 1.64
N ILE A 138 -4.04 6.34 1.36
CA ILE A 138 -4.54 5.38 0.37
C ILE A 138 -6.01 5.03 0.63
N ASP A 139 -6.38 4.83 1.90
CA ASP A 139 -7.77 4.53 2.25
C ASP A 139 -8.71 5.66 1.87
N GLU A 140 -8.33 6.93 2.07
CA GLU A 140 -9.16 8.08 1.68
C GLU A 140 -9.34 8.14 0.16
N VAL A 141 -8.28 7.90 -0.61
CA VAL A 141 -8.34 7.89 -2.08
C VAL A 141 -9.21 6.74 -2.61
N LEU A 142 -9.16 5.57 -1.96
CA LEU A 142 -10.01 4.43 -2.34
C LEU A 142 -11.50 4.66 -2.10
N HIS A 143 -11.88 5.61 -1.25
CA HIS A 143 -13.27 5.98 -1.01
C HIS A 143 -13.79 7.07 -1.97
N ILE A 144 -12.93 7.68 -2.78
CA ILE A 144 -13.34 8.68 -3.76
C ILE A 144 -14.27 8.05 -4.80
N GLN A 145 -15.44 8.66 -4.99
CA GLN A 145 -16.41 8.25 -6.00
C GLN A 145 -16.42 9.22 -7.19
N ALA A 146 -17.00 8.80 -8.30
CA ALA A 146 -17.06 9.64 -9.50
C ALA A 146 -17.78 10.98 -9.27
N HIS A 147 -18.77 11.03 -8.38
CA HIS A 147 -19.50 12.27 -8.05
C HIS A 147 -18.70 13.24 -7.17
N ASP A 148 -17.64 12.76 -6.52
CA ASP A 148 -16.71 13.58 -5.74
C ASP A 148 -15.75 14.36 -6.64
N LEU A 149 -15.66 13.99 -7.92
CA LEU A 149 -14.78 14.58 -8.92
C LEU A 149 -15.55 15.56 -9.82
N LYS A 150 -15.08 16.79 -9.93
CA LYS A 150 -15.59 17.79 -10.88
C LYS A 150 -14.45 18.34 -11.72
N ALA A 151 -14.44 17.95 -13.00
CA ALA A 151 -13.53 18.52 -13.98
C ALA A 151 -14.09 19.85 -14.51
N TYR A 152 -13.23 20.88 -14.57
CA TYR A 152 -13.56 22.19 -15.12
C TYR A 152 -12.31 22.82 -15.75
N LYS A 153 -12.49 23.89 -16.51
CA LYS A 153 -11.36 24.71 -16.99
C LYS A 153 -11.28 25.98 -16.17
N ASP A 154 -10.07 26.34 -15.78
CA ASP A 154 -9.80 27.60 -15.10
C ASP A 154 -9.96 28.79 -16.07
N ASN A 155 -9.96 30.01 -15.54
CA ASN A 155 -10.03 31.25 -16.33
C ASN A 155 -8.87 31.36 -17.33
N ASP A 156 -7.74 30.73 -17.02
CA ASP A 156 -6.55 30.65 -17.88
C ASP A 156 -6.66 29.56 -18.98
N GLY A 157 -7.79 28.83 -19.05
CA GLY A 157 -8.02 27.74 -19.99
C GLY A 157 -7.38 26.39 -19.62
N VAL A 158 -6.69 26.34 -18.47
CA VAL A 158 -6.02 25.14 -17.94
C VAL A 158 -7.03 24.13 -17.39
N SER A 159 -6.83 22.85 -17.66
CA SER A 159 -7.70 21.77 -17.17
C SER A 159 -7.50 21.57 -15.67
N CYS A 160 -8.59 21.55 -14.92
CA CYS A 160 -8.59 21.39 -13.47
C CYS A 160 -9.56 20.29 -13.04
N VAL A 161 -9.21 19.58 -11.97
CA VAL A 161 -10.08 18.62 -11.29
C VAL A 161 -10.22 19.06 -9.84
N SER A 162 -11.46 19.31 -9.41
CA SER A 162 -11.75 19.46 -7.99
C SER A 162 -12.23 18.14 -7.40
N ILE A 163 -11.69 17.79 -6.24
CA ILE A 163 -12.01 16.58 -5.49
C ILE A 163 -12.62 17.00 -4.15
N THR A 164 -13.90 16.71 -3.96
CA THR A 164 -14.59 16.95 -2.68
C THR A 164 -14.70 15.64 -1.93
N LEU A 165 -13.97 15.50 -0.81
CA LEU A 165 -14.08 14.29 0.00
C LEU A 165 -15.37 14.29 0.80
N SER A 166 -16.14 13.21 0.72
CA SER A 166 -17.39 13.03 1.48
C SER A 166 -17.14 12.80 2.98
N GLN A 167 -15.98 12.23 3.35
CA GLN A 167 -15.62 11.95 4.74
C GLN A 167 -14.14 12.26 4.97
N ARG A 168 -13.84 13.06 5.99
CA ARG A 168 -12.47 13.28 6.49
C ARG A 168 -12.39 12.86 7.95
N LYS A 169 -11.42 12.02 8.29
CA LYS A 169 -11.26 11.42 9.63
C LYS A 169 -11.07 12.46 10.77
N ASN A 170 -10.78 13.72 10.45
CA ASN A 170 -10.46 14.78 11.41
C ASN A 170 -11.48 15.95 11.42
N ASN A 171 -12.64 15.83 10.78
CA ASN A 171 -13.55 16.97 10.67
C ASN A 171 -14.71 16.91 11.66
N TYR A 172 -14.57 17.61 12.78
CA TYR A 172 -15.62 17.72 13.81
C TYR A 172 -16.51 18.98 13.63
N LEU A 173 -16.22 19.91 12.70
CA LEU A 173 -16.79 21.26 12.81
C LEU A 173 -16.91 22.14 11.52
N GLY A 174 -17.02 21.60 10.30
CA GLY A 174 -17.33 22.47 9.15
C GLY A 174 -17.30 21.86 7.74
N ASP A 175 -17.72 22.63 6.75
CA ASP A 175 -17.72 22.27 5.32
C ASP A 175 -16.31 21.88 4.82
N ILE A 176 -16.21 20.76 4.09
CA ILE A 176 -14.95 20.25 3.56
C ILE A 176 -14.59 21.03 2.30
N LEU A 177 -13.50 21.81 2.35
CA LEU A 177 -12.96 22.47 1.17
C LEU A 177 -12.44 21.43 0.15
N PRO A 178 -12.75 21.58 -1.14
CA PRO A 178 -12.29 20.66 -2.17
C PRO A 178 -10.80 20.83 -2.45
N TYR A 179 -10.13 19.73 -2.82
CA TYR A 179 -8.78 19.78 -3.39
C TYR A 179 -8.88 20.20 -4.84
N ILE A 180 -8.21 21.30 -5.21
CA ILE A 180 -8.15 21.77 -6.59
C ILE A 180 -6.81 21.33 -7.17
N ILE A 181 -6.88 20.50 -8.21
CA ILE A 181 -5.73 20.00 -8.93
C ILE A 181 -5.71 20.65 -10.31
N ARG A 182 -4.60 21.29 -10.66
CA ARG A 182 -4.37 21.87 -11.99
C ARG A 182 -3.49 20.93 -12.80
N GLU A 183 -3.70 20.93 -14.11
CA GLU A 183 -2.79 20.30 -15.07
C GLU A 183 -1.37 20.89 -14.89
N LEU A 184 -0.39 19.99 -14.72
CA LEU A 184 1.01 20.37 -14.55
C LEU A 184 1.71 20.48 -15.90
N PRO A 185 2.80 21.27 -16.01
CA PRO A 185 3.58 21.37 -17.24
C PRO A 185 4.18 20.02 -17.68
N ASP A 186 4.45 19.87 -18.97
CA ASP A 186 4.91 18.62 -19.60
C ASP A 186 6.13 17.96 -18.92
N HIS A 187 7.09 18.76 -18.44
CA HIS A 187 8.28 18.23 -17.75
C HIS A 187 7.94 17.53 -16.42
N MET A 188 6.80 17.84 -15.81
CA MET A 188 6.25 17.21 -14.62
C MET A 188 5.06 16.30 -14.93
N ALA A 189 4.87 15.88 -16.18
CA ALA A 189 3.74 15.01 -16.56
C ALA A 189 3.67 13.70 -15.75
N HIS A 190 4.82 13.20 -15.25
CA HIS A 190 4.88 12.02 -14.39
C HIS A 190 4.29 12.23 -12.98
N LEU A 191 4.06 13.48 -12.58
CA LEU A 191 3.42 13.89 -11.32
C LEU A 191 2.00 14.42 -11.53
N CYS A 192 1.54 14.55 -12.78
CA CYS A 192 0.24 15.12 -13.10
C CYS A 192 -0.87 14.06 -12.98
N PRO A 193 -1.85 14.23 -12.08
CA PRO A 193 -3.02 13.35 -11.99
C PRO A 193 -4.19 13.77 -12.91
N VAL A 194 -4.10 14.94 -13.57
CA VAL A 194 -5.08 15.46 -14.55
C VAL A 194 -4.69 15.04 -15.96
#